data_AF-A0A3Q7ID55-F1
#
_entry.id   AF-A0A3Q7ID55-F1
#
_cell.length_a   1.000
_cell.length_b   1.000
_cell.length_c   1.000
_cell.angle_alpha   90.00
_cell.angle_beta   90.00
_cell.angle_gamma   90.00
#
_symmetry.space_group_name_H-M   'P 1'
#
loop_
_entity.id
_entity.type
_entity.pdbx_description
1 polymer ?
#
loop_
_entity_poly.entity_id
_entity_poly.type
_entity_poly.pdbx_seq_one_letter_code
_entity_poly.pdbx_strand_id
1 'polypeptide(L)'
;MVQIMSGNCLTGISIAWWKWTHNAHHVACNSLDYDPDLQHLPVFAVSSSLFKSLNSTFYGRELTFDSLAKFFVSYQHFTFYPIICVSRVNLFVQTLLLLFSKRKVPDRFLNILGIMVFWTWFPLLVLSLPNWTERVLFVLTSFAVTGIQHVQFCLNHFAADVYVGHVLLRWIGSLEDCSSSLSIICFQGYQGAN
;
A
#
# COMPACT_ATOMS: atom_id res chain seq x y z
N MET A 1 18.09 3.45 16.25
CA MET A 1 17.43 2.92 17.46
C MET A 1 15.95 3.29 17.52
N VAL A 2 15.59 4.58 17.58
CA VAL A 2 14.18 5.04 17.70
C VAL A 2 13.24 4.39 16.67
N GLN A 3 13.64 4.33 15.39
CA GLN A 3 12.82 3.75 14.33
C GLN A 3 12.57 2.24 14.47
N ILE A 4 13.50 1.48 15.06
CA ILE A 4 13.32 0.04 15.30
C ILE A 4 12.37 -0.15 16.50
N MET A 5 12.51 0.68 17.53
CA MET A 5 11.61 0.64 18.68
C MET A 5 10.18 1.00 18.28
N SER A 6 9.99 2.12 17.58
CA SER A 6 8.65 2.57 17.18
C SER A 6 8.08 1.72 16.04
N GLY A 7 8.83 1.52 14.97
CA GLY A 7 8.37 0.73 13.81
C GLY A 7 8.20 -0.74 14.18
N ASN A 8 9.29 -1.43 14.53
CA ASN A 8 9.25 -2.88 14.66
C ASN A 8 8.59 -3.33 15.96
N CYS A 9 9.05 -2.83 17.12
CA CYS A 9 8.58 -3.34 18.41
C CYS A 9 7.15 -2.96 18.75
N LEU A 10 6.68 -1.76 18.38
CA LEU A 10 5.31 -1.32 18.69
C LEU A 10 4.30 -1.66 17.59
N THR A 11 4.68 -1.57 16.31
CA THR A 11 3.70 -1.79 15.22
C THR A 11 3.74 -3.19 14.64
N GLY A 12 4.83 -3.95 14.81
CA GLY A 12 5.02 -5.26 14.17
C GLY A 12 5.42 -5.20 12.69
N ILE A 13 5.66 -4.00 12.16
CA ILE A 13 6.03 -3.76 10.77
C ILE A 13 7.53 -3.47 10.69
N SER A 14 8.23 -4.07 9.72
CA SER A 14 9.66 -3.81 9.55
C SER A 14 9.91 -2.39 9.05
N ILE A 15 10.73 -1.61 9.77
CA ILE A 15 11.22 -0.33 9.27
C ILE A 15 12.01 -0.49 7.96
N ALA A 16 12.71 -1.60 7.77
CA ALA A 16 13.41 -1.87 6.52
C ALA A 16 12.43 -2.08 5.36
N TRP A 17 11.30 -2.76 5.60
CA TRP A 17 10.22 -2.87 4.60
C TRP A 17 9.62 -1.51 4.28
N TRP A 18 9.23 -0.76 5.31
CA TRP A 18 8.64 0.55 5.13
C TRP A 18 9.59 1.49 4.36
N LYS A 19 10.86 1.56 4.73
CA LYS A 19 11.85 2.38 4.00
C LYS A 19 12.01 1.95 2.55
N TRP A 20 12.01 0.64 2.29
CA TRP A 20 12.19 0.13 0.94
C TRP A 20 11.03 0.50 0.02
N THR A 21 9.79 0.27 0.45
CA THR A 21 8.60 0.63 -0.35
C THR A 21 8.40 2.13 -0.42
N HIS A 22 8.54 2.83 0.69
CA HIS A 22 8.33 4.28 0.77
C HIS A 22 9.36 5.05 -0.05
N ASN A 23 10.63 4.64 -0.05
CA ASN A 23 11.62 5.28 -0.92
C ASN A 23 11.31 5.05 -2.40
N ALA A 24 10.79 3.87 -2.78
CA ALA A 24 10.39 3.62 -4.16
C ALA A 24 9.19 4.47 -4.58
N HIS A 25 8.20 4.60 -3.69
CA HIS A 25 7.08 5.54 -3.87
C HIS A 25 7.59 6.97 -4.08
N HIS A 26 8.50 7.48 -3.25
CA HIS A 26 9.01 8.85 -3.44
C HIS A 26 9.86 9.05 -4.69
N VAL A 27 10.58 8.01 -5.12
CA VAL A 27 11.35 8.07 -6.36
C VAL A 27 10.41 8.12 -7.57
N ALA A 28 9.36 7.30 -7.58
CA ALA A 28 8.44 7.17 -8.71
C ALA A 28 6.98 7.38 -8.33
N CYS A 29 6.69 8.49 -7.67
CA CYS A 29 5.39 8.78 -7.08
C CYS A 29 4.30 8.82 -8.15
N ASN A 30 3.24 8.04 -7.93
CA ASN A 30 2.09 7.88 -8.82
C ASN A 30 2.38 7.21 -10.18
N SER A 31 3.50 6.51 -10.31
CA SER A 31 3.77 5.65 -11.47
C SER A 31 3.11 4.27 -11.29
N LEU A 32 2.19 3.89 -12.17
CA LEU A 32 1.47 2.61 -12.06
C LEU A 32 2.39 1.38 -12.17
N ASP A 33 3.54 1.50 -12.82
CA ASP A 33 4.51 0.42 -13.05
C ASP A 33 5.70 0.43 -12.09
N TYR A 34 6.04 1.56 -11.45
CA TYR A 34 7.16 1.66 -10.49
C TYR A 34 6.74 1.90 -9.03
N ASP A 35 5.55 2.46 -8.79
CA ASP A 35 5.08 2.79 -7.44
C ASP A 35 4.40 1.57 -6.77
N PRO A 36 4.97 0.98 -5.71
CA PRO A 36 4.35 -0.15 -5.03
C PRO A 36 3.01 0.20 -4.37
N ASP A 37 2.78 1.47 -4.05
CA ASP A 37 1.59 1.95 -3.33
C ASP A 37 0.36 2.07 -4.24
N LEU A 38 0.50 1.82 -5.55
CA LEU A 38 -0.61 1.79 -6.51
C LEU A 38 -0.92 0.38 -7.04
N GLN A 39 -0.12 -0.63 -6.67
CA GLN A 39 -0.11 -1.95 -7.29
C GLN A 39 -0.86 -2.99 -6.46
N HIS A 40 -2.19 -2.83 -6.41
CA HIS A 40 -3.08 -3.60 -5.52
C HIS A 40 -3.90 -4.68 -6.22
N LEU A 41 -3.64 -4.96 -7.50
CA LEU A 41 -4.27 -6.09 -8.19
C LEU A 41 -3.89 -7.42 -7.51
N PRO A 42 -4.86 -8.35 -7.40
CA PRO A 42 -6.20 -8.33 -8.02
C PRO A 42 -7.29 -7.62 -7.21
N VAL A 43 -7.00 -7.08 -6.03
CA VAL A 43 -8.03 -6.60 -5.09
C VAL A 43 -8.57 -5.23 -5.45
N PHE A 44 -7.69 -4.27 -5.76
CA PHE A 44 -8.07 -2.90 -6.10
C PHE A 44 -7.40 -2.43 -7.36
N ALA A 45 -8.10 -1.57 -8.11
CA ALA A 45 -7.55 -0.83 -9.22
C ALA A 45 -7.73 0.67 -8.98
N VAL A 46 -6.61 1.37 -8.86
CA VAL A 46 -6.57 2.82 -8.63
C VAL A 46 -6.77 3.63 -9.92
N SER A 47 -6.61 2.99 -11.08
CA SER A 47 -6.77 3.60 -12.40
C SER A 47 -7.23 2.59 -13.44
N SER A 48 -7.99 3.04 -14.43
CA SER A 48 -8.48 2.23 -15.55
C SER A 48 -7.33 1.69 -16.43
N SER A 49 -6.15 2.30 -16.39
CA SER A 49 -4.95 1.81 -17.07
C SER A 49 -4.55 0.40 -16.62
N LEU A 50 -4.84 0.03 -15.36
CA LEU A 50 -4.58 -1.31 -14.84
C LEU A 50 -5.46 -2.39 -15.49
N PHE A 51 -6.56 -2.03 -16.14
CA PHE A 51 -7.47 -3.00 -16.79
C PHE A 51 -6.85 -3.64 -18.05
N LYS A 52 -5.79 -3.05 -18.59
CA LYS A 52 -5.04 -3.59 -19.73
C LYS A 52 -3.93 -4.56 -19.32
N SER A 53 -3.82 -4.86 -18.02
CA SER A 53 -2.63 -5.46 -17.40
C SER A 53 -1.38 -4.58 -17.53
N LEU A 54 -0.52 -4.57 -16.52
CA LEU A 54 0.70 -3.76 -16.51
C LEU A 54 1.84 -4.55 -15.87
N ASN A 55 3.07 -4.36 -16.34
CA ASN A 55 4.23 -4.97 -15.70
C ASN A 55 4.73 -4.10 -14.55
N SER A 56 4.79 -4.66 -13.34
CA SER A 56 5.40 -4.02 -12.19
C SER A 56 6.91 -4.16 -12.25
N THR A 57 7.61 -3.04 -12.43
CA THR A 57 9.07 -2.98 -12.35
C THR A 57 9.55 -3.13 -10.91
N PHE A 58 8.77 -2.66 -9.93
CA PHE A 58 9.11 -2.76 -8.52
C PHE A 58 9.11 -4.21 -8.00
N TYR A 59 8.03 -4.96 -8.28
CA TYR A 59 7.89 -6.36 -7.85
C TYR A 59 8.46 -7.36 -8.86
N GLY A 60 8.75 -6.92 -10.09
CA GLY A 60 9.23 -7.80 -11.16
C GLY A 60 8.19 -8.84 -11.59
N ARG A 61 6.91 -8.47 -11.56
CA ARG A 61 5.77 -9.34 -11.91
C ARG A 61 4.75 -8.60 -12.76
N GLU A 62 3.99 -9.35 -13.55
CA GLU A 62 2.84 -8.79 -14.24
C GLU A 62 1.67 -8.59 -13.25
N LEU A 63 1.04 -7.42 -13.33
CA LEU A 63 -0.21 -7.07 -12.68
C LEU A 63 -1.34 -7.42 -13.63
N THR A 64 -1.64 -8.70 -13.73
CA THR A 64 -2.65 -9.25 -14.65
C THR A 64 -4.05 -8.84 -14.24
N PHE A 65 -4.81 -8.28 -15.16
CA PHE A 65 -6.24 -8.01 -14.98
C PHE A 65 -7.08 -9.19 -15.49
N ASP A 66 -7.05 -10.29 -14.74
CA ASP A 66 -7.77 -11.51 -15.05
C ASP A 66 -9.23 -11.48 -14.55
N SER A 67 -9.98 -12.56 -14.74
CA SER A 67 -11.37 -12.66 -14.29
C SER A 67 -11.53 -12.49 -12.79
N LEU A 68 -10.53 -12.88 -11.99
CA LEU A 68 -10.53 -12.73 -10.54
C LEU A 68 -10.35 -11.25 -10.15
N ALA A 69 -9.40 -10.57 -10.80
CA ALA A 69 -9.22 -9.13 -10.66
C ALA A 69 -10.49 -8.38 -11.05
N LYS A 70 -11.11 -8.73 -12.19
CA LYS A 70 -12.37 -8.12 -12.63
C LYS A 70 -13.48 -8.28 -11.59
N PHE A 71 -13.59 -9.46 -10.98
CA PHE A 71 -14.56 -9.71 -9.91
C PHE A 71 -14.31 -8.79 -8.71
N PHE A 72 -13.12 -8.83 -8.11
CA PHE A 72 -12.83 -8.02 -6.92
C PHE A 72 -12.92 -6.52 -7.19
N VAL A 73 -12.37 -6.07 -8.31
CA VAL A 73 -12.39 -4.66 -8.71
C VAL A 73 -13.81 -4.17 -8.98
N SER A 74 -14.71 -5.01 -9.51
CA SER A 74 -16.12 -4.61 -9.70
C SER A 74 -16.83 -4.31 -8.37
N TYR A 75 -16.44 -4.97 -7.28
CA TYR A 75 -16.99 -4.75 -5.94
C TYR A 75 -16.13 -3.82 -5.06
N GLN A 76 -15.04 -3.24 -5.59
CA GLN A 76 -14.08 -2.49 -4.78
C GLN A 76 -14.71 -1.33 -3.99
N HIS A 77 -15.75 -0.69 -4.53
CA HIS A 77 -16.45 0.42 -3.86
C HIS A 77 -17.19 -0.01 -2.58
N PHE A 78 -17.59 -1.28 -2.46
CA PHE A 78 -18.15 -1.84 -1.23
C PHE A 78 -17.06 -2.47 -0.35
N THR A 79 -16.05 -3.09 -0.95
CA THR A 79 -15.04 -3.86 -0.22
C THR A 79 -13.86 -3.01 0.27
N PHE A 80 -13.70 -1.77 -0.21
CA PHE A 80 -12.60 -0.88 0.14
C PHE A 80 -12.45 -0.71 1.65
N TYR A 81 -13.45 -0.15 2.34
CA TYR A 81 -13.34 0.12 3.77
C TYR A 81 -13.15 -1.15 4.62
N PRO A 82 -13.93 -2.24 4.43
CA PRO A 82 -13.70 -3.48 5.17
C PRO A 82 -12.29 -4.05 5.00
N ILE A 83 -11.76 -4.05 3.76
CA ILE A 83 -10.41 -4.56 3.49
C ILE A 83 -9.34 -3.67 4.10
N ILE A 84 -9.50 -2.33 4.05
CA ILE A 84 -8.54 -1.43 4.68
C ILE A 84 -8.49 -1.63 6.21
N CYS A 85 -9.62 -1.92 6.87
CA CYS A 85 -9.64 -2.25 8.31
C CYS A 85 -8.74 -3.46 8.68
N VAL A 86 -8.58 -4.42 7.77
CA VAL A 86 -7.74 -5.62 7.98
C VAL A 86 -6.41 -5.57 7.21
N SER A 87 -6.15 -4.50 6.47
CA SER A 87 -4.96 -4.33 5.63
C SER A 87 -3.64 -4.45 6.39
N ARG A 88 -3.64 -4.21 7.70
CA ARG A 88 -2.47 -4.39 8.56
C ARG A 88 -1.92 -5.82 8.52
N VAL A 89 -2.77 -6.82 8.29
CA VAL A 89 -2.33 -8.21 8.08
C VAL A 89 -1.44 -8.32 6.85
N ASN A 90 -1.77 -7.64 5.75
CA ASN A 90 -0.94 -7.59 4.56
C ASN A 90 0.43 -6.96 4.85
N LEU A 91 0.50 -5.91 5.69
CA LEU A 91 1.76 -5.29 6.10
C LEU A 91 2.66 -6.25 6.91
N PHE A 92 2.06 -7.12 7.73
CA PHE A 92 2.80 -8.17 8.43
C PHE A 92 3.34 -9.22 7.45
N VAL A 93 2.51 -9.69 6.52
CA VAL A 93 2.94 -10.65 5.50
C VAL A 93 4.09 -10.09 4.68
N GLN A 94 3.97 -8.85 4.19
CA GLN A 94 5.00 -8.17 3.40
C GLN A 94 6.31 -7.97 4.19
N THR A 95 6.19 -7.66 5.47
CA THR A 95 7.32 -7.60 6.41
C THR A 95 8.05 -8.95 6.49
N LEU A 96 7.32 -10.04 6.68
CA LEU A 96 7.92 -11.38 6.77
C LEU A 96 8.55 -11.79 5.43
N LEU A 97 7.85 -11.58 4.32
CA LEU A 97 8.35 -11.86 2.97
C LEU A 97 9.68 -11.14 2.71
N LEU A 98 9.80 -9.86 3.06
CA LEU A 98 11.06 -9.13 2.89
C LEU A 98 12.18 -9.70 3.76
N LEU A 99 11.91 -9.96 5.05
CA LEU A 99 12.95 -10.40 6.00
C LEU A 99 13.47 -11.80 5.69
N PHE A 100 12.61 -12.68 5.17
CA PHE A 100 12.99 -14.03 4.73
C PHE A 100 13.40 -14.11 3.26
N SER A 101 13.33 -13.02 2.51
CA SER A 101 13.81 -12.99 1.13
C SER A 101 15.34 -13.06 1.03
N LYS A 102 15.82 -13.39 -0.17
CA LYS A 102 17.25 -13.33 -0.52
C LYS A 102 17.79 -11.90 -0.70
N ARG A 103 16.93 -10.88 -0.64
CA ARG A 103 17.32 -9.46 -0.82
C ARG A 103 18.24 -9.02 0.31
N LYS A 104 19.20 -8.13 0.04
CA LYS A 104 19.99 -7.50 1.12
C LYS A 104 19.09 -6.52 1.90
N VAL A 105 18.91 -6.78 3.19
CA VAL A 105 18.10 -5.94 4.09
C VAL A 105 19.03 -5.34 5.16
N PRO A 106 19.13 -4.00 5.26
CA PRO A 106 19.91 -3.36 6.31
C PRO A 106 19.42 -3.77 7.70
N ASP A 107 20.35 -4.05 8.62
CA ASP A 107 20.04 -4.41 10.00
C ASP A 107 18.99 -5.54 10.13
N ARG A 108 19.04 -6.55 9.24
CA ARG A 108 18.06 -7.64 9.18
C ARG A 108 17.82 -8.30 10.54
N PHE A 109 18.91 -8.59 11.27
CA PHE A 109 18.82 -9.22 12.58
C PHE A 109 18.05 -8.36 13.58
N LEU A 110 18.36 -7.06 13.66
CA LEU A 110 17.64 -6.12 14.54
C LEU A 110 16.17 -5.96 14.11
N ASN A 111 15.91 -6.02 12.80
CA ASN A 111 14.54 -5.98 12.30
C ASN A 111 13.72 -7.18 12.78
N ILE A 112 14.28 -8.38 12.64
CA ILE A 112 13.67 -9.63 13.11
C ILE A 112 13.46 -9.57 14.63
N LEU A 113 14.47 -9.17 15.40
CA LEU A 113 14.36 -9.03 16.85
C LEU A 113 13.23 -8.08 17.26
N GLY A 114 13.14 -6.90 16.64
CA GLY A 114 12.08 -5.94 16.93
C GLY A 114 10.68 -6.49 16.61
N ILE A 115 10.53 -7.24 15.52
CA ILE A 115 9.23 -7.85 15.18
C ILE A 115 8.90 -9.00 16.14
N MET A 116 9.90 -9.79 16.58
CA MET A 116 9.68 -10.80 17.62
C MET A 116 9.20 -10.20 18.93
N VAL A 117 9.70 -9.01 19.30
CA VAL A 117 9.19 -8.27 20.47
C VAL A 117 7.69 -7.99 20.31
N PHE A 118 7.25 -7.46 19.17
CA PHE A 118 5.83 -7.23 18.89
C PHE A 118 4.99 -8.50 19.02
N TRP A 119 5.42 -9.58 18.34
CA TRP A 119 4.73 -10.87 18.37
C TRP A 119 4.81 -11.60 19.72
N THR A 120 5.55 -11.06 20.68
CA THR A 120 5.55 -11.54 22.07
C THR A 120 4.59 -10.73 22.92
N TRP A 121 4.77 -9.41 23.01
CA TRP A 121 3.99 -8.61 23.96
C TRP A 121 2.52 -8.45 23.53
N PHE A 122 2.25 -8.31 22.22
CA PHE A 122 0.88 -8.06 21.75
C PHE A 122 -0.02 -9.29 21.99
N PRO A 123 0.38 -10.53 21.66
CA PRO A 123 -0.40 -11.70 22.03
C PRO A 123 -0.51 -11.92 23.54
N LEU A 124 0.55 -11.65 24.33
CA LEU A 124 0.46 -11.74 25.80
C LEU A 124 -0.55 -10.75 26.39
N LEU A 125 -0.62 -9.53 25.85
CA LEU A 125 -1.65 -8.56 26.20
C LEU A 125 -3.04 -9.09 25.88
N VAL A 126 -3.24 -9.66 24.68
CA VAL A 126 -4.53 -10.25 24.28
C VAL A 126 -4.89 -11.44 25.18
N LEU A 127 -3.94 -12.32 25.51
CA LEU A 127 -4.17 -13.47 26.38
C LEU A 127 -4.55 -13.09 27.82
N SER A 128 -4.20 -11.88 28.25
CA SER A 128 -4.59 -11.34 29.56
C SER A 128 -6.09 -11.01 29.65
N LEU A 129 -6.82 -11.03 28.53
CA LEU A 129 -8.27 -10.83 28.50
C LEU A 129 -9.03 -12.11 28.89
N PRO A 130 -10.15 -11.99 29.63
CA PRO A 130 -10.81 -13.11 30.31
C PRO A 130 -11.51 -14.10 29.36
N ASN A 131 -12.05 -13.66 28.23
CA ASN A 131 -12.81 -14.53 27.32
C ASN A 131 -12.39 -14.35 25.84
N TRP A 132 -12.74 -15.34 25.01
CA TRP A 132 -12.41 -15.34 23.58
C TRP A 132 -13.07 -14.22 22.79
N THR A 133 -14.28 -13.81 23.16
CA THR A 133 -14.99 -12.73 22.48
C THR A 133 -14.24 -11.40 22.62
N GLU A 134 -13.84 -11.04 23.83
CA GLU A 134 -13.04 -9.83 24.11
C GLU A 134 -11.69 -9.88 23.40
N ARG A 135 -11.02 -11.04 23.35
CA ARG A 135 -9.76 -11.23 22.62
C ARG A 135 -9.90 -10.92 21.14
N VAL A 136 -10.91 -11.50 20.50
CA VAL A 136 -11.17 -11.29 19.07
C VAL A 136 -11.56 -9.84 18.81
N LEU A 137 -12.48 -9.27 19.61
CA LEU A 137 -12.90 -7.88 19.46
C LEU A 137 -11.72 -6.91 19.66
N PHE A 138 -10.86 -7.14 20.64
CA PHE A 138 -9.68 -6.30 20.87
C PHE A 138 -8.76 -6.27 19.64
N VAL A 139 -8.47 -7.42 19.04
CA VAL A 139 -7.61 -7.51 17.84
C VAL A 139 -8.28 -6.81 16.65
N LEU A 140 -9.57 -7.08 16.41
CA LEU A 140 -10.33 -6.47 15.32
C LEU A 140 -10.39 -4.95 15.46
N THR A 141 -10.71 -4.44 16.66
CA THR A 141 -10.76 -3.00 16.95
C THR A 141 -9.38 -2.37 16.81
N SER A 142 -8.32 -3.00 17.34
CA SER A 142 -6.94 -2.51 17.20
C SER A 142 -6.54 -2.34 15.73
N PHE A 143 -6.88 -3.31 14.89
CA PHE A 143 -6.55 -3.24 13.46
C PHE A 143 -7.41 -2.21 12.73
N ALA A 144 -8.72 -2.19 13.00
CA ALA A 144 -9.65 -1.23 12.41
C ALA A 144 -9.28 0.22 12.72
N VAL A 145 -8.94 0.53 13.98
CA VAL A 145 -8.52 1.88 14.40
C VAL A 145 -7.26 2.31 13.65
N THR A 146 -6.26 1.42 13.52
CA THR A 146 -5.08 1.73 12.71
C THR A 146 -5.38 1.84 11.20
N GLY A 147 -6.43 1.17 10.73
CA GLY A 147 -6.91 1.26 9.36
C GLY A 147 -7.48 2.63 8.99
N ILE A 148 -7.98 3.43 9.95
CA ILE A 148 -8.49 4.78 9.68
C ILE A 148 -7.40 5.68 9.07
N GLN A 149 -6.19 5.63 9.62
CA GLN A 149 -5.06 6.37 9.07
C GLN A 149 -4.71 5.90 7.65
N HIS A 150 -4.84 4.60 7.38
CA HIS A 150 -4.58 4.04 6.06
C HIS A 150 -5.63 4.53 5.04
N VAL A 151 -6.91 4.58 5.41
CA VAL A 151 -7.97 5.17 4.58
C VAL A 151 -7.62 6.62 4.20
N GLN A 152 -7.19 7.42 5.17
CA GLN A 152 -6.82 8.82 4.90
C GLN A 152 -5.69 8.93 3.87
N PHE A 153 -4.64 8.10 3.99
CA PHE A 153 -3.54 8.09 3.02
C PHE A 153 -4.00 7.62 1.64
N CYS A 154 -4.75 6.52 1.55
CA CYS A 154 -5.26 6.01 0.29
C CYS A 154 -6.14 7.04 -0.43
N LEU A 155 -7.08 7.67 0.25
CA LEU A 155 -7.98 8.64 -0.38
C LEU A 155 -7.24 9.89 -0.89
N ASN A 156 -6.20 10.35 -0.18
CA ASN A 156 -5.39 11.47 -0.65
C ASN A 156 -4.55 11.10 -1.88
N HIS A 157 -3.91 9.93 -1.86
CA HIS A 157 -3.01 9.51 -2.95
C HIS A 157 -3.76 8.99 -4.19
N PHE A 158 -4.83 8.21 -4.00
CA PHE A 158 -5.58 7.62 -5.13
C PHE A 158 -6.41 8.65 -5.90
N ALA A 159 -6.64 9.84 -5.31
CA ALA A 159 -7.27 10.96 -5.99
C ALA A 159 -6.30 11.77 -6.86
N ALA A 160 -4.98 11.54 -6.75
CA ALA A 160 -3.98 12.27 -7.51
C ALA A 160 -3.75 11.66 -8.90
N ASP A 161 -3.24 12.48 -9.83
CA ASP A 161 -2.92 12.03 -11.18
C ASP A 161 -1.84 10.96 -11.18
N VAL A 162 -2.08 9.92 -11.99
CA VAL A 162 -1.19 8.77 -12.18
C VAL A 162 -0.69 8.70 -13.61
N TYR A 163 0.44 8.04 -13.82
CA TYR A 163 1.03 7.84 -15.14
C TYR A 163 1.66 6.45 -15.25
N VAL A 164 2.08 6.07 -16.47
CA VAL A 164 2.85 4.85 -16.74
C VAL A 164 4.20 5.24 -17.30
N GLY A 165 5.26 4.60 -16.84
CA GLY A 165 6.62 4.77 -17.33
C GLY A 165 7.55 5.47 -16.33
N HIS A 166 8.75 5.77 -16.81
CA HIS A 166 9.83 6.31 -15.99
C HIS A 166 9.56 7.76 -15.55
N VAL A 167 10.08 8.16 -14.40
CA VAL A 167 9.91 9.49 -13.79
C VAL A 167 10.33 10.63 -14.73
N LEU A 168 11.38 10.41 -15.51
CA LEU A 168 11.87 11.37 -16.50
C LEU A 168 10.87 11.62 -17.63
N LEU A 169 10.05 10.62 -17.99
CA LEU A 169 9.03 10.76 -19.02
C LEU A 169 7.87 11.63 -18.54
N ARG A 170 7.55 11.63 -17.24
CA ARG A 170 6.58 12.58 -16.66
C ARG A 170 7.08 14.02 -16.75
N TRP A 171 8.36 14.28 -16.52
CA TRP A 171 8.92 15.63 -16.71
C TRP A 171 8.86 16.08 -18.16
N ILE A 172 9.15 15.20 -19.12
CA ILE A 172 9.08 15.53 -20.55
C ILE A 172 7.62 15.78 -20.98
N GLY A 173 6.69 14.90 -20.62
CA GLY A 173 5.26 15.10 -20.91
C GLY A 173 4.67 16.32 -20.19
N SER A 174 5.09 16.58 -18.94
CA SER A 174 4.75 17.81 -18.22
C SER A 174 5.32 19.06 -18.87
N LEU A 175 6.48 19.00 -19.54
CA LEU A 175 7.03 20.13 -20.28
C LEU A 175 6.28 20.37 -21.59
N GLU A 176 5.79 19.31 -22.25
CA GLU A 176 4.89 19.43 -23.41
C GLU A 176 3.50 20.00 -23.00
N ASP A 177 2.95 19.56 -21.87
CA ASP A 177 1.71 20.12 -21.30
C ASP A 177 1.91 21.55 -20.74
N CYS A 178 3.07 21.86 -20.15
CA CYS A 178 3.40 23.22 -19.68
C CYS A 178 3.74 24.19 -20.81
N SER A 179 4.09 23.72 -22.01
CA SER A 179 4.17 24.59 -23.20
C SER A 179 2.78 25.01 -23.69
N SER A 180 1.72 24.39 -23.18
CA SER A 180 0.36 24.54 -23.71
C SER A 180 -0.59 25.24 -22.73
N SER A 181 -0.44 25.11 -21.42
CA SER A 181 -1.48 25.57 -20.49
C SER A 181 -0.97 25.92 -19.08
N LEU A 182 -0.94 27.22 -18.77
CA LEU A 182 -1.15 27.72 -17.40
C LEU A 182 -2.64 27.59 -17.10
N SER A 183 -3.10 26.43 -16.64
CA SER A 183 -4.51 26.29 -16.25
C SER A 183 -4.70 25.26 -15.13
N ILE A 184 -4.99 25.78 -13.95
CA ILE A 184 -5.75 25.09 -12.89
C ILE A 184 -7.13 24.76 -13.49
N ILE A 185 -7.40 23.48 -13.79
CA ILE A 185 -8.73 23.00 -14.21
C ILE A 185 -9.00 21.74 -13.38
N CYS A 186 -9.63 21.84 -12.20
CA CYS A 186 -11.06 22.07 -11.97
C CYS A 186 -11.93 20.98 -12.62
N PHE A 187 -12.52 20.15 -11.75
CA PHE A 187 -13.69 19.31 -11.98
C PHE A 187 -14.66 19.91 -13.00
N GLN A 188 -14.88 19.26 -14.14
CA GLN A 188 -16.16 19.32 -14.86
C GLN A 188 -16.28 18.24 -15.94
N GLY A 189 -17.37 17.47 -15.84
CA GLY A 189 -18.13 17.08 -17.03
C GLY A 189 -17.76 15.77 -17.71
N TYR A 190 -18.27 14.67 -17.16
CA TYR A 190 -18.69 13.52 -17.96
C TYR A 190 -19.84 13.97 -18.88
N GLN A 191 -19.60 14.21 -20.17
CA GLN A 191 -20.64 14.21 -21.22
C GLN A 191 -20.09 13.83 -22.59
N GLY A 192 -20.67 12.76 -23.16
CA GLY A 192 -21.03 12.66 -24.57
C GLY A 192 -19.92 12.34 -25.57
N ALA A 193 -19.70 11.04 -25.82
CA ALA A 193 -19.15 10.58 -27.10
C ALA A 193 -20.29 10.52 -28.12
N ASN A 194 -20.16 11.31 -29.20
CA ASN A 194 -20.69 10.99 -30.53
C ASN A 194 -19.56 10.37 -31.34
#